data_AF-A0A355V4Z3-F1
#
_entry.id   AF-A0A355V4Z3-F1
#
_cell.length_a   1.000
_cell.length_b   1.000
_cell.length_c   1.000
_cell.angle_alpha   90.00
_cell.angle_beta   90.00
_cell.angle_gamma   90.00
#
_symmetry.space_group_name_H-M   'P 1'
#
loop_
_entity.id
_entity.type
_entity.pdbx_description
1 polymer ?
#
loop_
_entity_poly.entity_id
_entity_poly.type
_entity_poly.pdbx_seq_one_letter_code
_entity_poly.pdbx_strand_id
1 'polypeptide(L)'
;MVEFDRYEFDIRDGQLNKYNGSAKRVIIPQGVTKIGYDAFAGCNSITEAVLPEGLTAIGFSAFKGCVNLTSLGIPSTLKTISDEAFRGCASLAKINLPDGLTAIGRWAFSGCASLKSIVLPKSVNAVWFSAFSGCASLSEVVLPPDLKLIDDELFSGCTALESILIPQSVTSIGNRAFKDCAVLKNIDIPAAVTQIGEGAFRDCKSLTSLGLPEGLVSIGRWAFAGSGISEITIPKNVATIAMCAFGDCNVTVRCARKKPFFGLPSKWDKAWTGGGAGVKVVWGCK
;
A
#
# COMPACT_ATOMS: atom_id res chain seq x y z
N MET A 1 20.08 32.37 -17.65
CA MET A 1 19.66 31.24 -18.51
C MET A 1 20.56 30.08 -18.14
N VAL A 2 20.00 28.95 -17.70
CA VAL A 2 20.79 27.73 -17.55
C VAL A 2 20.89 27.16 -18.96
N GLU A 3 22.11 27.15 -19.53
CA GLU A 3 22.36 26.43 -20.78
C GLU A 3 22.06 24.95 -20.53
N PHE A 4 20.98 24.46 -21.12
CA PHE A 4 20.73 23.03 -21.20
C PHE A 4 21.80 22.45 -22.12
N ASP A 5 22.70 21.65 -21.57
CA ASP A 5 23.56 20.84 -22.42
C ASP A 5 22.66 19.84 -23.16
N ARG A 6 22.47 20.07 -24.47
CA ARG A 6 21.51 19.36 -25.32
C ARG A 6 21.84 17.87 -25.46
N TYR A 7 22.99 17.44 -24.95
CA TYR A 7 23.45 16.05 -24.96
C TYR A 7 23.00 15.22 -23.73
N GLU A 8 22.47 15.85 -22.66
CA GLU A 8 22.05 15.11 -21.46
C GLU A 8 20.73 14.34 -21.64
N PHE A 9 19.89 14.72 -22.60
CA PHE A 9 18.56 14.15 -22.80
C PHE A 9 18.42 13.51 -24.19
N ASP A 10 18.12 12.21 -24.24
CA ASP A 10 17.60 11.56 -25.44
C ASP A 10 16.09 11.79 -25.50
N ILE A 11 15.65 12.74 -26.33
CA ILE A 11 14.24 13.07 -26.53
C ILE A 11 13.85 12.77 -27.98
N ARG A 12 12.78 12.00 -28.18
CA ARG A 12 12.21 11.69 -29.50
C ARG A 12 10.70 11.81 -29.45
N ASP A 13 10.11 12.52 -30.40
CA ASP A 13 8.66 12.71 -30.53
C ASP A 13 7.98 13.16 -29.22
N GLY A 14 8.63 14.06 -28.47
CA GLY A 14 8.13 14.55 -27.19
C GLY A 14 8.25 13.58 -26.02
N GLN A 15 8.92 12.43 -26.17
CA GLN A 15 9.22 11.51 -25.07
C GLN A 15 10.70 11.59 -24.68
N LEU A 16 10.98 11.74 -23.39
CA LEU A 16 12.33 11.62 -22.83
C LEU A 16 12.64 10.13 -22.61
N ASN A 17 13.49 9.57 -23.47
CA ASN A 17 13.85 8.14 -23.45
C ASN A 17 15.00 7.83 -22.51
N LYS A 18 15.95 8.77 -22.36
CA LYS A 18 17.10 8.58 -21.46
C LYS A 18 17.65 9.91 -20.96
N TYR A 19 18.04 9.94 -19.70
CA TYR A 19 18.92 10.95 -19.13
C TYR A 19 20.34 10.39 -18.98
N ASN A 20 21.32 11.07 -19.57
CA ASN A 20 22.74 10.72 -19.54
C ASN A 20 23.58 11.71 -18.72
N GLY A 21 22.95 12.74 -18.16
CA GLY A 21 23.64 13.73 -17.33
C GLY A 21 23.94 13.24 -15.92
N SER A 22 24.57 14.10 -15.15
CA SER A 22 24.96 13.84 -13.75
C SER A 22 24.57 14.97 -12.80
N ALA A 23 23.69 15.86 -13.25
CA ALA A 23 23.24 17.00 -12.45
C ALA A 23 22.47 16.53 -11.21
N LYS A 24 22.56 17.34 -10.15
CA LYS A 24 21.73 17.16 -8.94
C LYS A 24 20.30 17.64 -9.14
N ARG A 25 20.15 18.77 -9.84
CA ARG A 25 18.85 19.36 -10.16
C ARG A 25 18.63 19.25 -11.65
N VAL A 26 17.58 18.52 -12.04
CA VAL A 26 17.23 18.28 -13.44
C VAL A 26 15.93 18.98 -13.76
N ILE A 27 15.96 19.90 -14.73
CA ILE A 27 14.76 20.52 -15.27
C ILE A 27 14.50 19.83 -16.60
N ILE A 28 13.39 19.09 -16.71
CA ILE A 28 13.05 18.38 -17.95
C ILE A 28 12.59 19.43 -18.97
N PRO A 29 13.08 19.40 -20.23
CA PRO A 29 12.77 20.42 -21.24
C PRO A 29 11.28 20.55 -21.55
N GLN A 30 10.83 21.78 -21.84
CA GLN A 30 9.48 22.05 -22.33
C GLN A 30 9.18 21.26 -23.62
N GLY A 31 7.93 20.86 -23.80
CA GLY A 31 7.50 20.03 -24.93
C GLY A 31 7.68 18.52 -24.72
N VAL A 32 8.35 18.09 -23.65
CA VAL A 32 8.31 16.67 -23.23
C VAL A 32 6.92 16.36 -22.67
N THR A 33 6.21 15.46 -23.34
CA THR A 33 4.87 15.01 -22.98
C THR A 33 4.87 13.69 -22.20
N LYS A 34 5.97 12.93 -22.22
CA LYS A 34 6.12 11.64 -21.54
C LYS A 34 7.56 11.40 -21.04
N ILE A 35 7.70 10.78 -19.87
CA ILE A 35 8.96 10.14 -19.46
C ILE A 35 8.91 8.67 -19.87
N GLY A 36 9.90 8.21 -20.61
CA GLY A 36 10.00 6.85 -21.13
C GLY A 36 10.41 5.80 -20.09
N TYR A 37 10.40 4.55 -20.54
CA TYR A 37 10.87 3.39 -19.80
C TYR A 37 12.33 3.60 -19.34
N ASP A 38 12.60 3.37 -18.05
CA ASP A 38 13.94 3.46 -17.42
C ASP A 38 14.72 4.77 -17.66
N ALA A 39 14.03 5.86 -18.05
CA ALA A 39 14.68 7.06 -18.55
C ALA A 39 15.67 7.68 -17.54
N PHE A 40 15.34 7.63 -16.25
CA PHE A 40 16.17 8.03 -15.11
C PHE A 40 16.51 6.85 -14.19
N ALA A 41 16.30 5.60 -14.60
CA ALA A 41 16.54 4.45 -13.73
C ALA A 41 18.01 4.42 -13.25
N GLY A 42 18.20 4.32 -11.94
CA GLY A 42 19.50 4.30 -11.26
C GLY A 42 20.23 5.64 -11.23
N CYS A 43 19.60 6.76 -11.60
CA CYS A 43 20.21 8.08 -11.56
C CYS A 43 20.40 8.58 -10.11
N ASN A 44 21.47 8.10 -9.48
CA ASN A 44 21.80 8.42 -8.08
C ASN A 44 22.35 9.83 -7.88
N SER A 45 22.65 10.59 -8.93
CA SER A 45 23.08 11.98 -8.80
C SER A 45 21.92 12.93 -8.50
N ILE A 46 20.72 12.59 -8.97
CA ILE A 46 19.56 13.50 -8.96
C ILE A 46 18.98 13.59 -7.56
N THR A 47 18.85 14.81 -7.06
CA THR A 47 18.21 15.15 -5.80
C THR A 47 16.88 15.88 -5.99
N GLU A 48 16.74 16.59 -7.11
CA GLU A 48 15.53 17.32 -7.49
C GLU A 48 15.28 17.17 -8.99
N ALA A 49 14.04 16.89 -9.38
CA ALA A 49 13.61 16.94 -10.77
C ALA A 49 12.34 17.79 -10.92
N VAL A 50 12.25 18.54 -12.03
CA VAL A 50 11.09 19.38 -12.37
C VAL A 50 10.55 18.95 -13.72
N LEU A 51 9.36 18.34 -13.72
CA LEU A 51 8.68 17.91 -14.95
C LEU A 51 7.95 19.11 -15.59
N PRO A 52 7.95 19.26 -16.93
CA PRO A 52 7.29 20.37 -17.61
C PRO A 52 5.76 20.20 -17.59
N GLU A 53 5.03 21.32 -17.64
CA GLU A 53 3.61 21.30 -17.97
C GLU A 53 3.39 20.72 -19.38
N GLY A 54 2.27 20.01 -19.57
CA GLY A 54 2.00 19.24 -20.78
C GLY A 54 2.48 17.78 -20.70
N LEU A 55 3.27 17.42 -19.69
CA LEU A 55 3.62 16.03 -19.41
C LEU A 55 2.41 15.25 -18.88
N THR A 56 2.10 14.13 -19.52
CA THR A 56 0.89 13.34 -19.28
C THR A 56 1.17 11.97 -18.67
N ALA A 57 2.38 11.42 -18.82
CA ALA A 57 2.72 10.10 -18.32
C ALA A 57 4.18 9.99 -17.83
N ILE A 58 4.35 9.25 -16.74
CA ILE A 58 5.65 8.75 -16.27
C ILE A 58 5.69 7.24 -16.51
N GLY A 59 6.63 6.80 -17.34
CA GLY A 59 6.74 5.43 -17.82
C GLY A 59 7.24 4.44 -16.78
N PHE A 60 7.21 3.17 -17.17
CA PHE A 60 7.62 2.04 -16.34
C PHE A 60 9.05 2.22 -15.83
N SER A 61 9.25 2.08 -14.53
CA SER A 61 10.57 2.21 -13.86
C SER A 61 11.30 3.54 -14.15
N ALA A 62 10.60 4.59 -14.61
CA ALA A 62 11.22 5.81 -15.12
C ALA A 62 12.24 6.44 -14.17
N PHE A 63 12.00 6.44 -12.85
CA PHE A 63 12.91 6.93 -11.81
C PHE A 63 13.31 5.82 -10.82
N LYS A 64 13.18 4.56 -11.21
CA LYS A 64 13.50 3.42 -10.34
C LYS A 64 14.93 3.53 -9.82
N GLY A 65 15.10 3.43 -8.51
CA GLY A 65 16.40 3.43 -7.87
C GLY A 65 17.11 4.80 -7.90
N CYS A 66 16.41 5.91 -8.14
CA CYS A 66 16.95 7.25 -7.89
C CYS A 66 17.02 7.51 -6.38
N VAL A 67 17.96 6.86 -5.69
CA VAL A 67 17.96 6.77 -4.22
C VAL A 67 18.10 8.12 -3.52
N ASN A 68 18.69 9.12 -4.19
CA ASN A 68 18.91 10.46 -3.67
C ASN A 68 17.82 11.48 -4.08
N LEU A 69 16.81 11.07 -4.86
CA LEU A 69 15.73 11.96 -5.28
C LEU A 69 14.87 12.33 -4.06
N THR A 70 14.90 13.60 -3.66
CA THR A 70 14.18 14.11 -2.48
C THR A 70 12.88 14.83 -2.82
N SER A 71 12.84 15.46 -4.00
CA SER A 71 11.73 16.29 -4.45
C SER A 71 11.51 16.12 -5.95
N LEU A 72 10.25 16.10 -6.35
CA LEU A 72 9.84 16.01 -7.74
C LEU A 72 8.66 16.97 -7.98
N GLY A 73 8.87 17.96 -8.85
CA GLY A 73 7.80 18.83 -9.33
C GLY A 73 6.91 18.07 -10.30
N ILE A 74 5.69 17.73 -9.89
CA ILE A 74 4.69 17.05 -10.72
C ILE A 74 3.78 18.09 -11.40
N PRO A 75 3.56 18.02 -12.72
CA PRO A 75 2.74 19.00 -13.43
C PRO A 75 1.25 18.66 -13.32
N SER A 76 0.41 19.68 -13.48
CA SER A 76 -1.05 19.54 -13.36
C SER A 76 -1.66 18.60 -14.42
N THR A 77 -0.97 18.43 -15.55
CA THR A 77 -1.37 17.62 -16.69
C THR A 77 -1.12 16.12 -16.55
N LEU A 78 -0.36 15.68 -15.53
CA LEU A 78 0.01 14.27 -15.38
C LEU A 78 -1.25 13.41 -15.15
N LYS A 79 -1.39 12.34 -15.95
CA LYS A 79 -2.52 11.41 -15.92
C LYS A 79 -2.15 10.05 -15.35
N THR A 80 -0.94 9.56 -15.61
CA THR A 80 -0.55 8.20 -15.21
C THR A 80 0.86 8.11 -14.66
N ILE A 81 1.01 7.36 -13.58
CA ILE A 81 2.29 6.88 -13.06
C ILE A 81 2.31 5.37 -13.29
N SER A 82 3.19 4.89 -14.16
CA SER A 82 3.30 3.46 -14.49
C SER A 82 3.98 2.65 -13.38
N ASP A 83 4.00 1.33 -13.56
CA ASP A 83 4.61 0.39 -12.62
C ASP A 83 6.07 0.72 -12.33
N GLU A 84 6.48 0.52 -11.08
CA GLU A 84 7.84 0.73 -10.58
C GLU A 84 8.41 2.16 -10.79
N ALA A 85 7.61 3.13 -11.24
CA ALA A 85 8.09 4.45 -11.66
C ALA A 85 9.03 5.14 -10.67
N PHE A 86 8.77 5.01 -9.36
CA PHE A 86 9.60 5.54 -8.27
C PHE A 86 10.09 4.45 -7.31
N ARG A 87 10.10 3.19 -7.75
CA ARG A 87 10.52 2.08 -6.89
C ARG A 87 11.95 2.30 -6.40
N GLY A 88 12.16 2.27 -5.09
CA GLY A 88 13.46 2.45 -4.46
C GLY A 88 13.98 3.88 -4.47
N CYS A 89 13.14 4.89 -4.72
CA CYS A 89 13.47 6.30 -4.46
C CYS A 89 13.51 6.57 -2.94
N ALA A 90 14.49 6.00 -2.26
CA ALA A 90 14.52 5.90 -0.80
C ALA A 90 14.49 7.25 -0.07
N SER A 91 15.00 8.32 -0.70
CA SER A 91 15.02 9.68 -0.15
C SER A 91 13.79 10.53 -0.50
N LEU A 92 12.85 10.02 -1.30
CA LEU A 92 11.68 10.79 -1.72
C LEU A 92 10.75 11.00 -0.53
N ALA A 93 10.75 12.21 0.04
CA ALA A 93 10.08 12.49 1.30
C ALA A 93 8.63 12.99 1.13
N LYS A 94 8.35 13.64 0.00
CA LYS A 94 7.03 14.21 -0.33
C LYS A 94 6.82 14.17 -1.84
N ILE A 95 5.59 13.88 -2.24
CA ILE A 95 5.13 14.03 -3.61
C ILE A 95 3.71 14.60 -3.60
N ASN A 96 3.47 15.62 -4.43
CA ASN A 96 2.14 16.19 -4.62
C ASN A 96 1.56 15.61 -5.92
N LEU A 97 0.56 14.75 -5.80
CA LEU A 97 -0.13 14.17 -6.96
C LEU A 97 -1.22 15.14 -7.46
N PRO A 98 -1.36 15.33 -8.78
CA PRO A 98 -2.32 16.28 -9.33
C PRO A 98 -3.74 15.68 -9.37
N ASP A 99 -4.74 16.54 -9.24
CA ASP A 99 -6.16 16.16 -9.24
C ASP A 99 -6.60 15.37 -10.50
N GLY A 100 -5.86 15.51 -11.60
CA GLY A 100 -6.13 14.83 -12.87
C GLY A 100 -5.54 13.43 -12.99
N LEU A 101 -4.79 12.93 -12.00
CA LEU A 101 -4.14 11.62 -12.02
C LEU A 101 -5.17 10.49 -11.89
N THR A 102 -5.19 9.56 -12.85
CA THR A 102 -6.21 8.49 -12.88
C THR A 102 -5.68 7.11 -12.49
N ALA A 103 -4.36 6.89 -12.55
CA ALA A 103 -3.76 5.59 -12.29
C ALA A 103 -2.37 5.67 -11.65
N ILE A 104 -2.13 4.79 -10.67
CA ILE A 104 -0.84 4.55 -10.02
C ILE A 104 -0.52 3.06 -10.14
N GLY A 105 0.54 2.74 -10.87
CA GLY A 105 0.96 1.38 -11.20
C GLY A 105 1.45 0.54 -10.01
N ARG A 106 1.67 -0.74 -10.30
CA ARG A 106 2.21 -1.73 -9.35
C ARG A 106 3.60 -1.31 -8.89
N TRP A 107 3.89 -1.46 -7.59
CA TRP A 107 5.16 -1.04 -6.99
C TRP A 107 5.59 0.42 -7.26
N ALA A 108 4.68 1.31 -7.72
CA ALA A 108 5.06 2.64 -8.20
C ALA A 108 5.90 3.45 -7.20
N PHE A 109 5.60 3.35 -5.90
CA PHE A 109 6.34 4.00 -4.81
C PHE A 109 6.98 2.98 -3.87
N SER A 110 7.09 1.71 -4.25
CA SER A 110 7.62 0.67 -3.36
C SER A 110 9.06 1.00 -2.95
N GLY A 111 9.35 0.95 -1.65
CA GLY A 111 10.67 1.28 -1.11
C GLY A 111 11.00 2.77 -1.10
N CYS A 112 10.03 3.67 -1.28
CA CYS A 112 10.19 5.10 -0.98
C CYS A 112 10.26 5.31 0.54
N ALA A 113 11.33 4.83 1.18
CA ALA A 113 11.45 4.69 2.63
C ALA A 113 11.27 6.00 3.42
N SER A 114 11.57 7.15 2.80
CA SER A 114 11.43 8.48 3.41
C SER A 114 10.06 9.13 3.19
N LEU A 115 9.18 8.56 2.35
CA LEU A 115 7.89 9.16 2.03
C LEU A 115 7.02 9.21 3.30
N LYS A 116 6.71 10.41 3.78
CA LYS A 116 6.00 10.59 5.06
C LYS A 116 4.48 10.63 4.93
N SER A 117 4.02 11.27 3.85
CA SER A 117 2.61 11.53 3.61
C SER A 117 2.27 11.33 2.15
N ILE A 118 1.11 10.78 1.85
CA ILE A 118 0.55 10.81 0.50
C ILE A 118 -0.94 11.07 0.48
N VAL A 119 -1.35 11.96 -0.44
CA VAL A 119 -2.75 12.23 -0.75
C VAL A 119 -3.03 11.71 -2.14
N LEU A 120 -3.85 10.66 -2.23
CA LEU A 120 -4.27 10.09 -3.50
C LEU A 120 -5.48 10.88 -4.03
N PRO A 121 -5.40 11.42 -5.26
CA PRO A 121 -6.49 12.17 -5.85
C PRO A 121 -7.78 11.34 -5.98
N LYS A 122 -8.94 11.99 -5.85
CA LYS A 122 -10.25 11.33 -6.00
C LYS A 122 -10.47 10.65 -7.35
N SER A 123 -9.74 11.08 -8.36
CA SER A 123 -9.77 10.56 -9.74
C SER A 123 -9.00 9.25 -9.91
N VAL A 124 -8.19 8.84 -8.92
CA VAL A 124 -7.48 7.57 -8.93
C VAL A 124 -8.48 6.44 -8.65
N ASN A 125 -8.78 5.67 -9.69
CA ASN A 125 -9.75 4.57 -9.60
C ASN A 125 -9.13 3.25 -9.15
N ALA A 126 -7.80 3.13 -9.24
CA ALA A 126 -7.07 1.93 -8.87
C ALA A 126 -5.69 2.27 -8.31
N VAL A 127 -5.34 1.59 -7.22
CA VAL A 127 -4.01 1.61 -6.60
C VAL A 127 -3.57 0.15 -6.51
N TRP A 128 -2.62 -0.22 -7.35
CA TRP A 128 -2.31 -1.63 -7.61
C TRP A 128 -1.32 -2.23 -6.61
N PHE A 129 -1.21 -3.55 -6.65
CA PHE A 129 -0.24 -4.40 -5.95
C PHE A 129 1.04 -3.68 -5.49
N SER A 130 1.30 -3.70 -4.18
CA SER A 130 2.53 -3.18 -3.56
C SER A 130 2.88 -1.71 -3.84
N ALA A 131 1.95 -0.87 -4.30
CA ALA A 131 2.28 0.51 -4.71
C ALA A 131 3.03 1.31 -3.62
N PHE A 132 2.75 1.09 -2.33
CA PHE A 132 3.43 1.74 -1.20
C PHE A 132 4.19 0.76 -0.28
N SER A 133 4.44 -0.47 -0.74
CA SER A 133 5.16 -1.48 0.04
C SER A 133 6.58 -0.99 0.39
N GLY A 134 6.95 -1.03 1.66
CA GLY A 134 8.25 -0.60 2.17
C GLY A 134 8.42 0.92 2.32
N CYS A 135 7.33 1.71 2.25
CA CYS A 135 7.38 3.13 2.61
C CYS A 135 7.47 3.28 4.14
N ALA A 136 8.63 2.97 4.71
CA ALA A 136 8.82 2.82 6.16
C ALA A 136 8.44 4.08 6.97
N SER A 137 8.60 5.28 6.41
CA SER A 137 8.24 6.54 7.07
C SER A 137 6.79 6.98 6.84
N LEU A 138 5.98 6.24 6.07
CA LEU A 138 4.63 6.65 5.70
C LEU A 138 3.70 6.56 6.89
N SER A 139 3.27 7.72 7.39
CA SER A 139 2.39 7.86 8.56
C SER A 139 1.03 8.47 8.21
N GLU A 140 0.96 9.22 7.12
CA GLU A 140 -0.26 9.93 6.69
C GLU A 140 -0.69 9.49 5.29
N VAL A 141 -1.86 8.88 5.17
CA VAL A 141 -2.39 8.39 3.90
C VAL A 141 -3.83 8.85 3.74
N VAL A 142 -4.11 9.54 2.63
CA VAL A 142 -5.49 9.82 2.19
C VAL A 142 -5.77 9.00 0.95
N LEU A 143 -6.68 8.02 1.08
CA LEU A 143 -7.12 7.15 -0.01
C LEU A 143 -8.26 7.79 -0.83
N PRO A 144 -8.44 7.44 -2.12
CA PRO A 144 -9.57 7.90 -2.90
C PRO A 144 -10.89 7.36 -2.31
N PRO A 145 -11.96 8.18 -2.24
CA PRO A 145 -13.20 7.79 -1.55
C PRO A 145 -13.94 6.62 -2.21
N ASP A 146 -13.73 6.39 -3.52
CA ASP A 146 -14.41 5.35 -4.30
C ASP A 146 -13.57 4.06 -4.47
N LEU A 147 -12.41 3.97 -3.80
CA LEU A 147 -11.51 2.83 -3.88
C LEU A 147 -12.24 1.53 -3.48
N LYS A 148 -12.19 0.51 -4.33
CA LYS A 148 -12.92 -0.75 -4.13
C LYS A 148 -12.14 -1.80 -3.34
N LEU A 149 -10.82 -1.74 -3.39
CA LEU A 149 -9.95 -2.77 -2.84
C LEU A 149 -8.77 -2.10 -2.14
N ILE A 150 -8.37 -2.64 -1.00
CA ILE A 150 -6.99 -2.50 -0.53
C ILE A 150 -6.25 -3.69 -1.14
N ASP A 151 -5.44 -3.44 -2.18
CA ASP A 151 -4.77 -4.49 -2.94
C ASP A 151 -3.68 -5.19 -2.13
N ASP A 152 -3.18 -6.30 -2.65
CA ASP A 152 -2.14 -7.13 -2.06
C ASP A 152 -0.87 -6.30 -1.81
N GLU A 153 -0.30 -6.46 -0.61
CA GLU A 153 0.93 -5.83 -0.14
C GLU A 153 0.94 -4.29 -0.21
N LEU A 154 -0.22 -3.65 -0.40
CA LEU A 154 -0.31 -2.22 -0.71
C LEU A 154 0.48 -1.33 0.26
N PHE A 155 0.39 -1.59 1.56
CA PHE A 155 1.09 -0.91 2.64
C PHE A 155 2.01 -1.84 3.44
N SER A 156 2.41 -2.99 2.88
CA SER A 156 3.30 -3.92 3.58
C SER A 156 4.60 -3.21 3.98
N GLY A 157 5.02 -3.31 5.23
CA GLY A 157 6.26 -2.71 5.74
C GLY A 157 6.19 -1.19 5.93
N CYS A 158 5.01 -0.57 5.94
CA CYS A 158 4.83 0.81 6.38
C CYS A 158 4.92 0.91 7.90
N THR A 159 6.14 0.82 8.43
CA THR A 159 6.42 0.67 9.87
C THR A 159 6.11 1.91 10.71
N ALA A 160 5.86 3.07 10.08
CA ALA A 160 5.40 4.30 10.74
C ALA A 160 3.88 4.55 10.64
N LEU A 161 3.12 3.68 9.97
CA LEU A 161 1.68 3.88 9.77
C LEU A 161 0.91 3.55 11.05
N GLU A 162 0.55 4.58 11.83
CA GLU A 162 -0.18 4.41 13.10
C GLU A 162 -1.70 4.28 12.93
N SER A 163 -2.25 4.93 11.91
CA SER A 163 -3.69 4.90 11.61
C SER A 163 -3.95 5.07 10.12
N ILE A 164 -5.03 4.49 9.64
CA ILE A 164 -5.50 4.70 8.27
C ILE A 164 -7.03 4.64 8.21
N LEU A 165 -7.63 5.58 7.48
CA LEU A 165 -9.06 5.55 7.17
C LEU A 165 -9.28 4.75 5.88
N ILE A 166 -9.92 3.59 6.00
CA ILE A 166 -10.31 2.79 4.84
C ILE A 166 -11.63 3.32 4.26
N PRO A 167 -11.70 3.65 2.96
CA PRO A 167 -12.93 4.14 2.32
C PRO A 167 -14.09 3.15 2.46
N GLN A 168 -15.31 3.67 2.65
CA GLN A 168 -16.51 2.84 2.86
C GLN A 168 -16.88 1.97 1.65
N SER A 169 -16.37 2.30 0.46
CA SER A 169 -16.56 1.53 -0.76
C SER A 169 -15.69 0.27 -0.85
N VAL A 170 -14.74 0.07 0.06
CA VAL A 170 -13.83 -1.08 0.04
C VAL A 170 -14.58 -2.37 0.38
N THR A 171 -14.46 -3.37 -0.49
CA THR A 171 -15.14 -4.68 -0.33
C THR A 171 -14.20 -5.81 0.08
N SER A 172 -12.88 -5.63 -0.02
CA SER A 172 -11.89 -6.61 0.42
C SER A 172 -10.55 -5.98 0.77
N ILE A 173 -9.84 -6.65 1.68
CA ILE A 173 -8.46 -6.34 2.06
C ILE A 173 -7.58 -7.49 1.57
N GLY A 174 -6.61 -7.17 0.73
CA GLY A 174 -5.73 -8.12 0.05
C GLY A 174 -4.72 -8.80 0.96
N ASN A 175 -3.99 -9.74 0.37
CA ASN A 175 -2.92 -10.48 1.02
C ASN A 175 -1.81 -9.52 1.47
N ARG A 176 -1.37 -9.62 2.72
CA ARG A 176 -0.27 -8.86 3.30
C ARG A 176 -0.43 -7.34 3.18
N ALA A 177 -1.65 -6.84 2.97
CA ALA A 177 -1.96 -5.44 2.73
C ALA A 177 -1.32 -4.48 3.75
N PHE A 178 -1.30 -4.87 5.03
CA PHE A 178 -0.68 -4.15 6.15
C PHE A 178 0.35 -4.99 6.90
N LYS A 179 0.93 -6.02 6.26
CA LYS A 179 1.95 -6.86 6.90
C LYS A 179 3.10 -5.99 7.40
N ASP A 180 3.62 -6.26 8.59
CA ASP A 180 4.72 -5.52 9.22
C ASP A 180 4.42 -4.02 9.49
N CYS A 181 3.16 -3.58 9.45
CA CYS A 181 2.75 -2.26 9.98
C CYS A 181 2.76 -2.27 11.51
N ALA A 182 3.94 -2.41 12.11
CA ALA A 182 4.13 -2.75 13.52
C ALA A 182 3.51 -1.73 14.51
N VAL A 183 3.34 -0.48 14.09
CA VAL A 183 2.76 0.61 14.91
C VAL A 183 1.30 0.91 14.60
N LEU A 184 0.67 0.20 13.64
CA LEU A 184 -0.74 0.39 13.30
C LEU A 184 -1.61 0.03 14.50
N LYS A 185 -2.33 1.03 15.03
CA LYS A 185 -3.22 0.91 16.20
C LYS A 185 -4.68 1.09 15.82
N ASN A 186 -4.95 2.12 15.01
CA ASN A 186 -6.31 2.58 14.75
C ASN A 186 -6.66 2.32 13.28
N ILE A 187 -7.48 1.30 13.06
CA ILE A 187 -8.04 0.99 11.76
C ILE A 187 -9.45 0.45 11.94
N ASP A 188 -10.39 1.02 11.19
CA ASP A 188 -11.77 0.53 11.11
C ASP A 188 -11.95 -0.23 9.80
N ILE A 189 -12.52 -1.43 9.88
CA ILE A 189 -12.84 -2.25 8.72
C ILE A 189 -14.26 -1.87 8.24
N PRO A 190 -14.43 -1.37 7.00
CA PRO A 190 -15.75 -0.97 6.50
C PRO A 190 -16.76 -2.12 6.47
N ALA A 191 -18.04 -1.78 6.63
CA ALA A 191 -19.13 -2.76 6.65
C ALA A 191 -19.24 -3.60 5.36
N ALA A 192 -18.80 -3.05 4.23
CA ALA A 192 -18.82 -3.71 2.93
C ALA A 192 -17.70 -4.76 2.75
N VAL A 193 -16.72 -4.83 3.66
CA VAL A 193 -15.62 -5.79 3.56
C VAL A 193 -16.13 -7.21 3.83
N THR A 194 -15.96 -8.08 2.84
CA THR A 194 -16.36 -9.49 2.90
C THR A 194 -15.17 -10.44 3.07
N GLN A 195 -13.95 -9.98 2.81
CA GLN A 195 -12.75 -10.81 2.81
C GLN A 195 -11.53 -10.06 3.39
N ILE A 196 -10.79 -10.75 4.25
CA ILE A 196 -9.46 -10.35 4.73
C ILE A 196 -8.45 -11.41 4.25
N GLY A 197 -7.47 -10.98 3.47
CA GLY A 197 -6.50 -11.84 2.78
C GLY A 197 -5.45 -12.48 3.68
N GLU A 198 -4.61 -13.32 3.06
CA GLU A 198 -3.49 -13.98 3.73
C GLU A 198 -2.52 -12.95 4.33
N GLY A 199 -2.25 -13.02 5.62
CA GLY A 199 -1.27 -12.17 6.28
C GLY A 199 -1.61 -10.68 6.30
N ALA A 200 -2.86 -10.30 6.02
CA ALA A 200 -3.27 -8.91 5.82
C ALA A 200 -2.81 -7.96 6.96
N PHE A 201 -2.84 -8.42 8.20
CA PHE A 201 -2.40 -7.72 9.41
C PHE A 201 -1.32 -8.49 10.17
N ARG A 202 -0.54 -9.31 9.45
CA ARG A 202 0.54 -10.08 10.04
C ARG A 202 1.58 -9.12 10.64
N ASP A 203 2.05 -9.41 11.84
CA ASP A 203 3.08 -8.65 12.56
C ASP A 203 2.69 -7.17 12.84
N CYS A 204 1.38 -6.85 12.82
CA CYS A 204 0.82 -5.58 13.32
C CYS A 204 0.79 -5.55 14.86
N LYS A 205 1.97 -5.43 15.47
CA LYS A 205 2.16 -5.61 16.93
C LYS A 205 1.41 -4.62 17.82
N SER A 206 1.09 -3.42 17.31
CA SER A 206 0.34 -2.40 18.06
C SER A 206 -1.17 -2.48 17.86
N LEU A 207 -1.65 -3.34 16.94
CA LEU A 207 -3.08 -3.52 16.69
C LEU A 207 -3.65 -4.43 17.78
N THR A 208 -4.19 -3.84 18.84
CA THR A 208 -4.64 -4.57 20.05
C THR A 208 -6.11 -4.98 20.01
N SER A 209 -6.92 -4.28 19.22
CA SER A 209 -8.32 -4.58 18.99
C SER A 209 -8.69 -4.26 17.54
N LEU A 210 -9.62 -5.01 16.97
CA LEU A 210 -10.15 -4.75 15.64
C LEU A 210 -11.62 -5.15 15.56
N GLY A 211 -12.47 -4.21 15.12
CA GLY A 211 -13.85 -4.51 14.76
C GLY A 211 -13.92 -5.22 13.42
N LEU A 212 -14.53 -6.40 13.38
CA LEU A 212 -14.82 -7.12 12.14
C LEU A 212 -16.27 -6.86 11.71
N PRO A 213 -16.53 -6.57 10.42
CA PRO A 213 -17.87 -6.25 9.96
C PRO A 213 -18.77 -7.49 9.91
N GLU A 214 -20.07 -7.32 10.17
CA GLU A 214 -21.06 -8.41 10.14
C GLU A 214 -21.11 -9.16 8.80
N GLY A 215 -20.78 -8.47 7.69
CA GLY A 215 -20.72 -9.04 6.35
C GLY A 215 -19.48 -9.89 6.05
N LEU A 216 -18.52 -10.00 6.98
CA LEU A 216 -17.27 -10.73 6.76
C LEU A 216 -17.53 -12.23 6.53
N VAL A 217 -16.98 -12.75 5.44
CA VAL A 217 -17.14 -14.15 5.01
C VAL A 217 -15.87 -14.97 5.24
N SER A 218 -14.69 -14.40 4.98
CA SER A 218 -13.42 -15.15 5.04
C SER A 218 -12.29 -14.39 5.73
N ILE A 219 -11.51 -15.14 6.52
CA ILE A 219 -10.26 -14.71 7.13
C ILE A 219 -9.13 -15.61 6.61
N GLY A 220 -8.16 -14.99 5.95
CA GLY A 220 -7.05 -15.64 5.27
C GLY A 220 -6.00 -16.26 6.20
N ARG A 221 -5.10 -17.03 5.60
CA ARG A 221 -4.00 -17.70 6.31
C ARG A 221 -3.13 -16.65 6.97
N TRP A 222 -2.70 -16.85 8.22
CA TRP A 222 -1.86 -15.86 8.93
C TRP A 222 -2.42 -14.43 9.03
N ALA A 223 -3.72 -14.20 8.76
CA ALA A 223 -4.29 -12.86 8.61
C ALA A 223 -3.93 -11.89 9.75
N PHE A 224 -3.89 -12.38 10.99
CA PHE A 224 -3.53 -11.61 12.18
C PHE A 224 -2.32 -12.20 12.91
N ALA A 225 -1.55 -13.08 12.26
CA ALA A 225 -0.45 -13.77 12.94
C ALA A 225 0.60 -12.79 13.46
N GLY A 226 1.06 -12.96 14.71
CA GLY A 226 2.00 -12.04 15.37
C GLY A 226 1.47 -10.63 15.62
N SER A 227 0.17 -10.38 15.43
CA SER A 227 -0.45 -9.10 15.79
C SER A 227 -0.59 -8.94 17.30
N GLY A 228 -0.81 -7.70 17.75
CA GLY A 228 -1.05 -7.36 19.16
C GLY A 228 -2.46 -7.69 19.66
N ILE A 229 -3.31 -8.30 18.84
CA ILE A 229 -4.75 -8.42 19.12
C ILE A 229 -4.95 -9.24 20.39
N SER A 230 -5.47 -8.61 21.44
CA SER A 230 -5.76 -9.27 22.72
C SER A 230 -7.18 -9.83 22.78
N GLU A 231 -8.11 -9.22 22.04
CA GLU A 231 -9.49 -9.67 21.94
C GLU A 231 -10.05 -9.37 20.55
N ILE A 232 -10.80 -10.30 19.98
CA ILE A 232 -11.49 -10.11 18.70
C ILE A 232 -12.82 -10.86 18.69
N THR A 233 -13.85 -10.21 18.15
CA THR A 233 -15.14 -10.83 17.93
C THR A 233 -15.24 -11.29 16.48
N ILE A 234 -15.46 -12.60 16.28
CA ILE A 234 -15.71 -13.20 14.97
C ILE A 234 -17.23 -13.15 14.70
N PRO A 235 -17.68 -12.41 13.66
CA PRO A 235 -19.08 -12.33 13.29
C PRO A 235 -19.66 -13.69 12.90
N LYS A 236 -20.99 -13.82 13.04
CA LYS A 236 -21.71 -15.07 12.77
C LYS A 236 -21.55 -15.59 11.33
N ASN A 237 -21.35 -14.67 10.38
CA ASN A 237 -21.30 -14.96 8.95
C ASN A 237 -19.92 -15.44 8.45
N VAL A 238 -18.89 -15.43 9.31
CA VAL A 238 -17.55 -15.90 8.93
C VAL A 238 -17.59 -17.39 8.64
N ALA A 239 -17.58 -17.71 7.36
CA ALA A 239 -17.66 -19.06 6.83
C ALA A 239 -16.31 -19.76 6.92
N THR A 240 -15.21 -19.06 6.65
CA THR A 240 -13.87 -19.64 6.62
C THR A 240 -12.89 -18.85 7.49
N ILE A 241 -12.10 -19.59 8.26
CA ILE A 241 -10.89 -19.08 8.91
C ILE A 241 -9.77 -20.05 8.57
N ALA A 242 -8.77 -19.55 7.86
CA ALA A 242 -7.70 -20.38 7.35
C ALA A 242 -6.60 -20.62 8.41
N MET A 243 -5.68 -21.53 8.06
CA MET A 243 -4.56 -21.96 8.89
C MET A 243 -3.80 -20.76 9.50
N CYS A 244 -3.50 -20.87 10.80
CA CYS A 244 -2.74 -19.89 11.58
C CYS A 244 -3.23 -18.44 11.46
N ALA A 245 -4.50 -18.18 11.15
CA ALA A 245 -5.07 -16.82 11.10
C ALA A 245 -4.74 -16.00 12.36
N PHE A 246 -4.64 -16.65 13.53
CA PHE A 246 -4.21 -16.04 14.80
C PHE A 246 -2.96 -16.70 15.38
N GLY A 247 -2.05 -17.18 14.52
CA GLY A 247 -0.77 -17.76 14.94
C GLY A 247 0.07 -16.75 15.73
N ASP A 248 0.84 -17.22 16.72
CA ASP A 248 1.72 -16.38 17.54
C ASP A 248 1.01 -15.18 18.20
N CYS A 249 -0.30 -15.28 18.44
CA CYS A 249 -1.11 -14.28 19.15
C CYS A 249 -1.45 -14.74 20.58
N ASN A 250 -1.57 -13.79 21.50
CA ASN A 250 -2.17 -13.99 22.81
C ASN A 250 -3.57 -13.35 22.83
N VAL A 251 -4.55 -14.04 22.26
CA VAL A 251 -5.85 -13.49 21.89
C VAL A 251 -7.02 -14.27 22.50
N THR A 252 -8.02 -13.53 22.98
CA THR A 252 -9.36 -14.07 23.25
C THR A 252 -10.24 -13.88 22.02
N VAL A 253 -10.56 -14.98 21.35
CA VAL A 253 -11.46 -15.01 20.19
C VAL A 253 -12.89 -15.27 20.66
N ARG A 254 -13.75 -14.28 20.52
CA ARG A 254 -15.18 -14.37 20.82
C ARG A 254 -15.96 -14.68 19.56
N CYS A 255 -16.52 -15.87 19.48
CA CYS A 255 -17.36 -16.27 18.36
C CYS A 255 -18.82 -15.87 18.64
N ALA A 256 -19.39 -14.99 17.80
CA ALA A 256 -20.80 -14.61 17.88
C ALA A 256 -21.75 -15.79 17.56
N ARG A 257 -21.26 -16.77 16.81
CA ARG A 257 -21.99 -18.02 16.56
C ARG A 257 -22.00 -18.93 17.79
N LYS A 258 -23.07 -19.71 17.94
CA LYS A 258 -23.14 -20.79 18.95
C LYS A 258 -22.06 -21.84 18.67
N LYS A 259 -21.56 -22.46 19.75
CA LYS A 259 -20.60 -23.57 19.66
C LYS A 259 -21.22 -24.73 18.86
N PRO A 260 -20.55 -25.27 17.84
CA PRO A 260 -21.01 -26.48 17.15
C PRO A 260 -21.11 -27.67 18.10
N PHE A 261 -22.06 -28.59 17.85
CA PHE A 261 -22.18 -29.84 18.61
C PHE A 261 -20.92 -30.72 18.52
N PHE A 262 -20.25 -30.72 17.35
CA PHE A 262 -19.00 -31.42 17.13
C PHE A 262 -17.93 -30.46 16.60
N GLY A 263 -16.79 -30.40 17.28
CA GLY A 263 -15.58 -29.73 16.80
C GLY A 263 -15.73 -28.24 16.45
N LEU A 264 -15.08 -27.85 15.35
CA LEU A 264 -15.10 -26.50 14.79
C LEU A 264 -16.13 -26.41 13.66
N PRO A 265 -16.53 -25.19 13.24
CA PRO A 265 -17.24 -25.02 11.98
C PRO A 265 -16.51 -25.71 10.83
N SER A 266 -17.25 -26.40 9.95
CA SER A 266 -16.68 -27.37 8.99
C SER A 266 -15.63 -26.80 8.02
N LYS A 267 -15.69 -25.50 7.73
CA LYS A 267 -14.73 -24.81 6.84
C LYS A 267 -13.68 -23.97 7.60
N TRP A 268 -13.64 -24.06 8.91
CA TRP A 268 -12.53 -23.50 9.69
C TRP A 268 -11.40 -24.51 9.71
N ASP A 269 -10.20 -24.04 9.40
CA ASP A 269 -9.00 -24.87 9.41
C ASP A 269 -8.74 -25.38 10.83
N LYS A 270 -8.33 -26.64 11.00
CA LYS A 270 -8.07 -27.22 12.34
C LYS A 270 -6.91 -26.51 13.06
N ALA A 271 -5.99 -25.92 12.31
CA ALA A 271 -4.83 -25.19 12.81
C ALA A 271 -5.01 -23.67 12.69
N TRP A 272 -6.24 -23.15 12.63
CA TRP A 272 -6.52 -21.71 12.50
C TRP A 272 -5.90 -20.84 13.61
N THR A 273 -5.67 -21.40 14.80
CA THR A 273 -4.99 -20.72 15.92
C THR A 273 -3.46 -20.84 15.86
N GLY A 274 -2.91 -21.66 14.97
CA GLY A 274 -1.47 -21.92 14.87
C GLY A 274 -0.88 -22.81 15.98
N GLY A 275 -1.72 -23.42 16.82
CA GLY A 275 -1.26 -24.37 17.85
C GLY A 275 -0.62 -23.75 19.10
N GLY A 276 -0.52 -22.41 19.17
CA GLY A 276 -0.02 -21.71 20.35
C GLY A 276 -1.00 -21.71 21.52
N ALA A 277 -0.51 -21.86 22.75
CA ALA A 277 -1.31 -21.84 23.98
C ALA A 277 -1.96 -20.47 24.29
N GLY A 278 -1.65 -19.43 23.51
CA GLY A 278 -2.13 -18.06 23.70
C GLY A 278 -3.56 -17.80 23.20
N VAL A 279 -4.16 -18.71 22.43
CA VAL A 279 -5.50 -18.49 21.85
C VAL A 279 -6.59 -19.09 22.74
N LYS A 280 -7.44 -18.23 23.33
CA LYS A 280 -8.64 -18.63 24.07
C LYS A 280 -9.87 -18.42 23.20
N VAL A 281 -10.82 -19.36 23.20
CA VAL A 281 -12.03 -19.27 22.36
C VAL A 281 -13.29 -19.29 23.22
N VAL A 282 -14.13 -18.27 23.08
CA VAL A 282 -15.42 -18.14 23.77
C VAL A 282 -16.54 -18.16 22.73
N TRP A 283 -17.56 -18.99 22.93
CA TRP A 283 -18.64 -19.18 21.95
C TRP A 283 -19.96 -18.56 22.43
N GLY A 284 -20.81 -18.16 21.47
CA GLY A 284 -22.16 -17.66 21.76
C GLY A 284 -22.19 -16.29 22.43
N CYS A 285 -21.20 -15.45 22.15
CA CYS A 285 -21.21 -14.05 22.61
C CYS A 285 -22.29 -13.26 21.86
N LYS A 286 -22.93 -12.31 22.55
CA LYS A 286 -23.85 -11.34 21.93
C LYS A 286 -23.07 -10.20 21.29
#